data_AF-S8CJK2-F1
#
_entry.id   AF-S8CJK2-F1
#
_cell.length_a   1.000
_cell.length_b   1.000
_cell.length_c   1.000
_cell.angle_alpha   90.00
_cell.angle_beta   90.00
_cell.angle_gamma   90.00
#
_symmetry.space_group_name_H-M   'P 1'
#
loop_
_entity.id
_entity.type
_entity.pdbx_description
1 polymer ?
#
loop_
_entity_poly.entity_id
_entity_poly.type
_entity_poly.pdbx_seq_one_letter_code
_entity_poly.pdbx_strand_id
1 'polypeptide(L)' 'PTPVSALLHSATLVTAGALLLYKNIYILNYNNSLCILIILLGGISCIYNNISSINYLDIKRIVAYSTCTHISLIIM' A
#
# COMPACT_ATOMS: atom_id res chain seq x y z
N PRO A 1 20.74 -11.39 -3.83
CA PRO A 1 20.77 -10.19 -2.95
C PRO A 1 20.01 -8.94 -3.46
N THR A 2 19.30 -8.97 -4.59
CA THR A 2 18.47 -7.85 -5.07
C THR A 2 16.94 -7.99 -4.92
N PRO A 3 16.32 -9.19 -4.80
CA PRO A 3 14.86 -9.26 -4.70
C PRO A 3 14.34 -9.19 -3.26
N VAL A 4 15.06 -9.78 -2.30
CA VAL A 4 14.61 -9.88 -0.91
C VAL A 4 14.63 -8.52 -0.20
N SER A 5 15.63 -7.68 -0.50
CA SER A 5 15.71 -6.32 0.04
C SER A 5 14.63 -5.40 -0.53
N ALA A 6 14.35 -5.47 -1.84
CA ALA A 6 13.24 -4.71 -2.44
C ALA A 6 11.88 -5.13 -1.89
N LEU A 7 11.68 -6.45 -1.68
CA LEU A 7 10.44 -7.02 -1.17
C LEU A 7 10.24 -6.72 0.32
N LEU A 8 11.30 -6.80 1.13
CA LEU A 8 11.26 -6.38 2.52
C LEU A 8 11.07 -4.87 2.63
N HIS A 9 11.79 -4.06 1.85
CA HIS A 9 11.67 -2.61 1.91
C HIS A 9 10.30 -2.12 1.45
N SER A 10 9.65 -2.77 0.47
CA SER A 10 8.28 -2.43 0.09
C SER A 10 7.26 -2.97 1.09
N ALA A 11 7.40 -4.22 1.55
CA ALA A 11 6.41 -4.82 2.44
C ALA A 11 6.47 -4.27 3.88
N THR A 12 7.65 -4.07 4.47
CA THR A 12 7.77 -3.61 5.87
C THR A 12 7.55 -2.10 6.02
N LEU A 13 7.99 -1.30 5.04
CA LEU A 13 7.79 0.15 5.08
C LEU A 13 6.32 0.52 4.87
N VAL A 14 5.64 -0.13 3.93
CA VAL A 14 4.23 0.15 3.64
C VAL A 14 3.32 -0.38 4.76
N THR A 15 3.61 -1.57 5.32
CA THR A 15 2.85 -2.08 6.48
C THR A 15 3.10 -1.27 7.75
N ALA A 16 4.31 -0.72 7.96
CA ALA A 16 4.57 0.19 9.06
C ALA A 16 3.73 1.48 8.96
N GLY A 17 3.55 2.01 7.75
CA GLY A 17 2.64 3.14 7.49
C GLY A 17 1.19 2.81 7.84
N ALA A 18 0.69 1.65 7.41
CA ALA A 18 -0.66 1.17 7.74
C ALA A 18 -0.84 0.98 9.26
N LEU A 19 0.16 0.43 9.95
CA LEU A 19 0.16 0.27 11.41
C LEU A 19 0.09 1.60 12.14
N LEU A 20 0.76 2.63 11.65
CA LEU A 20 0.75 3.97 12.24
C LEU A 20 -0.64 4.62 12.09
N LEU A 21 -1.29 4.46 10.93
CA LEU A 21 -2.67 4.86 10.72
C LEU A 21 -3.62 4.13 11.67
N TYR A 22 -3.45 2.81 11.80
CA TYR A 22 -4.27 1.99 12.71
C TYR A 22 -4.11 2.42 14.17
N LYS A 23 -2.87 2.73 14.61
CA LYS A 23 -2.61 3.23 15.96
C LYS A 23 -3.29 4.58 16.24
N ASN A 24 -3.48 5.40 15.21
CA ASN A 24 -4.07 6.74 15.31
C ASN A 24 -5.56 6.77 14.90
N ILE A 25 -6.26 5.63 14.87
CA ILE A 25 -7.69 5.52 14.48
C ILE A 25 -8.58 6.50 15.23
N TYR A 26 -8.34 6.72 16.53
CA TYR A 26 -9.15 7.66 17.32
C TYR A 26 -9.06 9.09 16.78
N ILE A 27 -7.87 9.55 16.37
CA ILE A 27 -7.65 10.90 15.82
C ILE A 27 -8.26 11.02 14.42
N LEU A 28 -8.19 9.93 13.64
CA LEU A 28 -8.77 9.84 12.30
C LEU A 28 -10.29 9.89 12.30
N ASN A 29 -10.94 9.24 13.27
CA ASN A 29 -12.40 9.25 13.40
C ASN A 29 -12.97 10.62 13.81
N TYR A 30 -12.18 11.48 14.47
CA TYR A 30 -12.62 12.84 14.81
C TYR A 30 -12.66 13.77 13.58
N ASN A 31 -11.79 13.55 12.59
CA ASN A 31 -11.69 14.40 11.41
C ASN A 31 -12.07 13.64 10.14
N ASN A 32 -13.35 13.71 9.78
CA ASN A 32 -13.90 13.00 8.63
C ASN A 32 -13.20 13.38 7.30
N SER A 33 -12.74 14.64 7.16
CA SER A 33 -11.99 15.13 6.00
C SER A 33 -10.65 14.41 5.82
N LEU A 34 -9.92 14.16 6.91
CA LEU A 34 -8.65 13.43 6.90
C LEU A 34 -8.87 11.97 6.52
N CYS A 35 -9.93 11.35 7.03
CA CYS A 35 -10.29 9.97 6.71
C CYS A 35 -10.58 9.79 5.21
N ILE A 36 -11.41 10.67 4.63
CA ILE A 36 -11.72 10.68 3.19
C ILE A 36 -10.47 10.85 2.33
N LEU A 37 -9.53 11.71 2.75
CA LEU A 37 -8.30 11.96 2.00
C LEU A 37 -7.38 10.74 1.99
N ILE A 38 -7.30 9.99 3.09
CA ILE A 38 -6.53 8.74 3.18
C ILE A 38 -7.13 7.64 2.31
N ILE A 39 -8.46 7.49 2.33
CA ILE A 39 -9.18 6.54 1.48
C ILE A 39 -8.93 6.85 0.00
N LEU A 40 -9.00 8.13 -0.40
CA LEU A 40 -8.69 8.58 -1.76
C LEU A 40 -7.24 8.29 -2.17
N LEU A 41 -6.27 8.60 -1.31
CA LEU A 41 -4.86 8.31 -1.58
C LEU A 41 -4.60 6.80 -1.70
N GLY A 42 -5.21 5.98 -0.83
CA GLY A 42 -5.13 4.53 -0.89
C GLY A 42 -5.71 3.96 -2.18
N GLY A 43 -6.87 4.47 -2.61
CA GLY A 43 -7.51 4.09 -3.87
C GLY A 43 -6.66 4.43 -5.10
N ILE A 44 -6.11 5.65 -5.17
CA ILE A 44 -5.23 6.07 -6.28
C ILE A 44 -3.97 5.20 -6.34
N SER A 45 -3.36 4.90 -5.20
CA SER A 45 -2.16 4.04 -5.13
C SER A 45 -2.46 2.60 -5.56
N CYS A 46 -3.62 2.06 -5.15
CA CYS A 46 -4.06 0.71 -5.56
C CYS A 46 -4.23 0.60 -7.08
N ILE A 47 -4.86 1.60 -7.71
CA ILE A 47 -5.06 1.64 -9.16
C ILE A 47 -3.71 1.72 -9.88
N TYR A 48 -2.80 2.58 -9.41
CA TYR A 48 -1.47 2.73 -9.99
C TYR A 48 -0.63 1.44 -9.91
N ASN A 49 -0.65 0.76 -8.76
CA ASN A 49 0.07 -0.50 -8.56
C ASN A 49 -0.52 -1.64 -9.42
N ASN A 50 -1.84 -1.68 -9.61
CA ASN A 50 -2.48 -2.65 -10.49
C ASN A 50 -2.09 -2.44 -11.97
N ILE A 51 -2.14 -1.19 -12.44
CA ILE A 51 -1.78 -0.85 -13.84
C ILE A 51 -0.31 -1.19 -14.10
N SER A 52 0.58 -0.84 -13.17
CA SER A 52 2.01 -1.14 -13.31
C SER A 52 2.31 -2.64 -13.26
N SER A 53 1.56 -3.44 -12.49
CA SER A 53 1.74 -4.89 -12.42
C SER A 53 1.51 -5.61 -13.76
N ILE A 54 0.68 -5.07 -14.65
CA ILE A 54 0.39 -5.66 -15.97
C ILE A 54 1.59 -5.54 -16.93
N ASN A 55 2.39 -4.48 -16.78
CA ASN A 55 3.50 -4.18 -17.69
C ASN A 55 4.76 -5.00 -17.40
N TYR A 56 4.85 -5.68 -16.24
CA TYR A 56 6.02 -6.48 -15.89
C TYR A 56 5.86 -7.91 -16.37
N LEU A 57 6.84 -8.41 -17.14
CA LEU A 57 6.93 -9.81 -17.58
C LEU A 57 7.61 -10.72 -16.53
N ASP A 58 8.31 -10.14 -15.56
CA ASP A 58 8.99 -10.89 -14.50
C ASP A 58 8.02 -11.30 -13.38
N ILE A 59 7.76 -12.60 -13.23
CA ILE A 59 6.87 -13.16 -12.19
C ILE A 59 7.19 -12.63 -10.78
N LYS A 60 8.48 -12.44 -10.46
CA LYS A 60 8.91 -11.91 -9.15
C LYS A 60 8.46 -10.48 -8.90
N ARG A 61 8.41 -9.64 -9.94
CA ARG A 61 7.93 -8.26 -9.85
C ARG A 61 6.42 -8.22 -9.75
N ILE A 62 5.73 -9.06 -10.54
CA ILE A 62 4.27 -9.20 -10.48
C ILE A 62 3.81 -9.54 -9.05
N VAL A 63 4.48 -10.50 -8.38
CA VAL A 63 4.15 -10.86 -6.98
C VAL A 63 4.47 -9.72 -6.00
N ALA A 64 5.54 -8.97 -6.21
CA ALA A 64 5.84 -7.81 -5.35
C ALA A 64 4.76 -6.71 -5.49
N TYR A 65 4.33 -6.39 -6.72
CA TYR A 65 3.27 -5.40 -6.94
C TYR A 65 1.91 -5.87 -6.44
N SER A 66 1.60 -7.17 -6.53
CA SER A 66 0.35 -7.71 -5.98
C SER A 66 0.30 -7.65 -4.45
N THR A 67 1.42 -7.87 -3.76
CA THR A 67 1.45 -7.64 -2.30
C THR A 67 1.21 -6.17 -1.93
N CYS A 68 1.71 -5.23 -2.74
CA CYS A 68 1.53 -3.80 -2.51
C CYS A 68 0.07 -3.35 -2.77
N THR A 69 -0.59 -3.89 -3.79
CA THR A 69 -2.03 -3.61 -4.03
C THR A 69 -2.89 -4.16 -2.91
N HIS A 70 -2.60 -5.36 -2.39
CA HIS A 70 -3.32 -5.93 -1.24
C HIS A 70 -3.15 -5.07 0.03
N ILE A 71 -1.95 -4.55 0.31
CA ILE A 71 -1.75 -3.64 1.45
C ILE A 71 -2.50 -2.32 1.25
N SER A 72 -2.48 -1.77 0.02
CA SER A 72 -3.22 -0.55 -0.32
C SER A 72 -4.73 -0.75 -0.16
N LEU A 73 -5.24 -1.94 -0.49
CA LEU A 73 -6.64 -2.35 -0.26
C LEU A 73 -6.99 -2.50 1.23
N ILE A 74 -6.04 -2.87 2.09
CA ILE A 74 -6.26 -2.96 3.54
C ILE A 74 -6.31 -1.56 4.18
N ILE A 75 -5.62 -0.58 3.58
CA ILE A 75 -5.60 0.81 4.05
C ILE A 75 -6.86 1.58 3.60
N MET A 76 -7.42 1.22 2.45
CA MET A 76 -8.66 1.81 1.91
C MET A 76 -9.89 1.30 2.66
#